data_AF-A0AA41R2L1-F1
#
_entry.id   AF-A0AA41R2L1-F1
#
_cell.length_a   1.000
_cell.length_b   1.000
_cell.length_c   1.000
_cell.angle_alpha   90.00
_cell.angle_beta   90.00
_cell.angle_gamma   90.00
#
_symmetry.space_group_name_H-M   'P 1'
#
loop_
_entity.id
_entity.type
_entity.pdbx_description
1 polymer ?
#
loop_
_entity_poly.entity_id
_entity_poly.type
_entity_poly.pdbx_seq_one_letter_code
_entity_poly.pdbx_strand_id
1 'polypeptide(L)'
;MKTLTEDEFDTQFTTVPDATGEDIRPSDHGLDRVSTKLWTIVNGDDGSLVIASGWHYVNRIGYVITEEDWTEPTEAIWMAASEDEEEDEDADEG
;
A
#
# COMPACT_ATOMS: atom_id res chain seq x y z
N MET A 1 -9.35 0.16 -13.50
CA MET A 1 -8.48 0.15 -12.33
C MET A 1 -8.94 1.28 -11.46
N LYS A 2 -9.45 0.97 -10.27
CA LYS A 2 -9.98 1.95 -9.32
C LYS A 2 -8.82 2.50 -8.50
N THR A 3 -8.86 3.79 -8.20
CA THR A 3 -7.84 4.45 -7.36
C THR A 3 -8.51 5.03 -6.13
N LEU A 4 -7.89 4.85 -4.97
CA LEU A 4 -8.36 5.27 -3.65
C LEU A 4 -7.28 6.06 -2.91
N THR A 5 -7.68 6.85 -1.91
CA THR A 5 -6.77 7.32 -0.86
C THR A 5 -6.64 6.29 0.27
N GLU A 6 -5.68 6.50 1.18
CA GLU A 6 -5.56 5.72 2.43
C GLU A 6 -6.88 5.70 3.21
N ASP A 7 -7.45 6.87 3.53
CA ASP A 7 -8.72 6.95 4.25
C ASP A 7 -9.86 6.20 3.57
N GLU A 8 -9.93 6.24 2.24
CA GLU A 8 -10.95 5.51 1.49
C GLU A 8 -10.71 4.00 1.53
N PHE A 9 -9.45 3.57 1.55
CA PHE A 9 -9.08 2.17 1.71
C PHE A 9 -9.47 1.67 3.10
N ASP A 10 -9.07 2.37 4.17
CA ASP A 10 -9.36 1.97 5.56
C ASP A 10 -10.86 2.05 5.90
N THR A 11 -11.62 2.86 5.18
CA THR A 11 -13.09 2.88 5.28
C THR A 11 -13.73 1.65 4.62
N GLN A 12 -13.11 1.10 3.56
CA GLN A 12 -13.67 0.01 2.76
C GLN A 12 -13.16 -1.37 3.16
N PHE A 13 -11.96 -1.44 3.73
CA PHE A 13 -11.25 -2.68 3.97
C PHE A 13 -10.66 -2.70 5.37
N THR A 14 -10.94 -3.77 6.11
CA THR A 14 -10.37 -3.99 7.42
C THR A 14 -9.13 -4.87 7.29
N THR A 15 -7.97 -4.37 7.73
CA THR A 15 -6.74 -5.16 7.71
C THR A 15 -6.76 -6.23 8.81
N VAL A 16 -6.38 -7.45 8.45
CA VAL A 16 -6.26 -8.54 9.42
C VAL A 16 -5.04 -8.25 10.31
N PRO A 17 -5.18 -8.31 11.64
CA PRO A 17 -4.07 -8.10 12.55
C PRO A 17 -2.95 -9.11 12.29
N ASP A 18 -1.71 -8.65 12.42
CA ASP A 18 -0.48 -9.44 12.15
C ASP A 18 -0.36 -9.96 10.70
N ALA A 19 -1.18 -9.45 9.77
CA ALA A 19 -1.16 -9.82 8.36
C ALA A 19 -0.72 -8.66 7.45
N THR A 20 0.13 -7.76 7.97
CA THR A 20 0.69 -6.63 7.25
C THR A 20 2.21 -6.56 7.41
N GLY A 21 2.92 -6.20 6.34
CA GLY A 21 4.37 -5.95 6.38
C GLY A 21 5.20 -6.78 5.40
N GLU A 22 6.52 -6.63 5.50
CA GLU A 22 7.49 -7.18 4.55
C GLU A 22 7.64 -8.70 4.65
N ASP A 23 7.63 -9.21 5.88
CA ASP A 23 7.81 -10.64 6.19
C ASP A 23 6.53 -11.47 6.02
N ILE A 24 5.39 -10.84 5.72
CA ILE A 24 4.12 -11.54 5.53
C ILE A 24 4.21 -12.47 4.32
N ARG A 25 3.74 -13.70 4.50
CA ARG A 25 3.58 -14.68 3.42
C ARG A 25 2.10 -15.01 3.29
N PRO A 26 1.46 -14.70 2.16
CA PRO A 26 0.03 -14.97 1.98
C PRO A 26 -0.34 -16.45 2.18
N SER A 27 0.60 -17.36 1.89
CA SER A 27 0.45 -18.80 2.10
C SER A 27 0.32 -19.20 3.56
N ASP A 28 0.93 -18.47 4.51
CA ASP A 28 0.79 -18.75 5.95
C ASP A 28 -0.64 -18.46 6.45
N HIS A 29 -1.40 -17.64 5.70
CA HIS A 29 -2.82 -17.38 5.91
C HIS A 29 -3.72 -18.22 5.00
N GLY A 30 -3.17 -19.23 4.33
CA GLY A 30 -3.94 -20.12 3.44
C GLY A 30 -4.44 -19.45 2.15
N LEU A 31 -3.84 -18.33 1.74
CA LEU A 31 -4.20 -17.63 0.51
C LEU A 31 -3.34 -18.08 -0.67
N ASP A 32 -4.00 -18.32 -1.80
CA ASP A 32 -3.36 -18.61 -3.09
C ASP A 32 -3.39 -17.39 -4.04
N ARG A 33 -2.80 -17.56 -5.22
CA ARG A 33 -2.55 -16.51 -6.22
C ARG A 33 -3.78 -15.78 -6.74
N VAL A 34 -4.96 -16.35 -6.52
CA VAL A 34 -6.25 -15.82 -6.98
C VAL A 34 -7.07 -15.21 -5.85
N SER A 35 -6.52 -15.15 -4.63
CA SER A 35 -7.22 -14.57 -3.48
C SER A 35 -7.52 -13.09 -3.69
N THR A 36 -8.80 -12.76 -3.52
CA THR A 36 -9.34 -11.39 -3.53
C THR A 36 -9.25 -10.71 -2.17
N LYS A 37 -8.62 -11.35 -1.18
CA LYS A 37 -8.31 -10.74 0.13
C LYS A 37 -6.88 -10.25 0.23
N LEU A 38 -6.06 -10.56 -0.77
CA LEU A 38 -4.67 -10.17 -0.78
C LEU A 38 -4.48 -8.82 -1.47
N TRP A 39 -3.64 -8.02 -0.85
CA TRP A 39 -3.08 -6.80 -1.36
C TRP A 39 -1.56 -6.84 -1.26
N THR A 40 -0.90 -6.16 -2.20
CA THR A 40 0.55 -6.00 -2.21
C THR A 40 0.90 -4.54 -1.99
N ILE A 41 1.77 -4.27 -1.04
CA ILE A 41 2.40 -2.96 -0.89
C ILE A 41 3.55 -2.89 -1.88
N VAL A 42 3.53 -1.90 -2.76
CA VAL A 42 4.56 -1.66 -3.76
C VAL A 42 5.14 -0.25 -3.61
N ASN A 43 6.43 -0.12 -3.90
CA ASN A 43 7.07 1.18 -4.06
C ASN A 43 6.73 1.69 -5.47
N GLY A 44 6.06 2.84 -5.54
CA GLY A 44 5.75 3.54 -6.78
C GLY A 44 7.01 4.16 -7.39
N ASP A 45 7.02 4.31 -8.71
CA ASP A 45 8.18 4.84 -9.45
C ASP A 45 8.54 6.29 -9.03
N ASP A 46 7.54 7.04 -8.57
CA ASP A 46 7.64 8.43 -8.11
C ASP A 46 8.06 8.55 -6.62
N GLY A 47 8.37 7.44 -5.95
CA GLY A 47 8.68 7.41 -4.51
C GLY A 47 7.44 7.34 -3.60
N SER A 48 6.25 7.30 -4.18
CA SER A 48 5.00 7.05 -3.45
C SER A 48 4.89 5.60 -2.98
N LEU A 49 4.11 5.37 -1.92
CA LEU A 49 3.80 4.03 -1.42
C LEU A 49 2.35 3.69 -1.77
N VAL A 50 2.17 2.60 -2.52
CA VAL A 50 0.88 2.20 -3.07
C VAL A 50 0.54 0.79 -2.59
N ILE A 51 -0.71 0.59 -2.18
CA ILE A 51 -1.27 -0.73 -1.93
C ILE A 51 -2.12 -1.14 -3.14
N ALA A 52 -1.74 -2.23 -3.80
CA ALA A 52 -2.38 -2.73 -5.01
C ALA A 52 -3.08 -4.06 -4.77
N SER A 53 -4.28 -4.22 -5.32
CA SER A 53 -5.04 -5.47 -5.25
C SER A 53 -4.28 -6.63 -5.91
N GLY A 54 -4.32 -7.80 -5.25
CA GLY A 54 -3.76 -9.05 -5.76
C GLY A 54 -2.27 -9.24 -5.50
N TRP A 55 -1.68 -10.23 -6.19
CA TRP A 55 -0.28 -10.63 -6.05
C TRP A 55 0.64 -9.87 -7.01
N HIS A 56 1.55 -9.06 -6.47
CA HIS A 56 2.62 -8.42 -7.24
C HIS A 56 3.99 -8.94 -6.80
N TYR A 57 4.88 -9.16 -7.78
CA TYR A 57 6.24 -9.68 -7.56
C TYR A 57 7.32 -8.61 -7.73
N VAL A 58 7.00 -7.52 -8.42
CA VAL A 58 7.94 -6.45 -8.76
C VAL A 58 7.70 -5.29 -7.83
N ASN A 59 8.78 -4.64 -7.38
CA ASN A 59 8.76 -3.51 -6.46
C ASN A 59 7.91 -3.76 -5.19
N ARG A 60 7.75 -5.03 -4.80
CA ARG A 60 7.00 -5.46 -3.63
C ARG A 60 7.80 -5.15 -2.37
N ILE A 61 7.19 -4.38 -1.48
CA ILE A 61 7.67 -4.14 -0.13
C ILE A 61 7.09 -5.24 0.78
N GLY A 62 5.77 -5.40 0.77
CA GLY A 62 5.08 -6.31 1.67
C GLY A 62 3.73 -6.77 1.15
N TYR A 63 3.04 -7.56 1.95
CA TYR A 63 1.66 -7.96 1.70
C TYR A 63 0.75 -7.49 2.83
N VAL A 64 -0.51 -7.30 2.48
CA VAL A 64 -1.59 -6.95 3.39
C VAL A 64 -2.76 -7.87 3.09
N ILE A 65 -3.38 -8.41 4.13
CA ILE A 65 -4.59 -9.23 4.00
C ILE A 65 -5.76 -8.48 4.63
N THR A 66 -6.89 -8.44 3.92
CA THR A 66 -8.12 -7.81 4.40
C THR A 66 -9.17 -8.85 4.75
N GLU A 67 -10.10 -8.51 5.65
CA GLU A 67 -11.24 -9.38 5.97
C GLU A 67 -12.22 -9.48 4.79
N GLU A 68 -12.35 -8.40 4.02
CA GLU A 68 -13.22 -8.22 2.87
C GLU A 68 -12.49 -8.55 1.56
N ASP A 69 -13.25 -9.02 0.57
CA ASP A 69 -12.74 -9.26 -0.79
C ASP A 69 -12.84 -7.98 -1.63
N TRP A 70 -11.78 -7.65 -2.38
CA TRP A 70 -11.90 -6.67 -3.44
C TRP A 70 -12.65 -7.25 -4.64
N THR A 71 -13.47 -6.43 -5.28
CA THR A 71 -14.35 -6.84 -6.40
C THR A 71 -13.78 -6.48 -7.76
N GLU A 72 -12.91 -5.48 -7.81
CA GLU A 72 -12.27 -5.00 -9.03
C GLU A 72 -10.82 -4.57 -8.75
N PRO A 73 -9.94 -4.59 -9.78
CA PRO A 73 -8.56 -4.15 -9.63
C PRO A 73 -8.49 -2.72 -9.08
N THR A 74 -7.94 -2.60 -7.88
CA THR A 74 -7.91 -1.36 -7.07
C THR A 74 -6.49 -1.08 -6.59
N GLU A 75 -6.15 0.20 -6.53
CA GLU A 75 -4.93 0.73 -5.91
C GLU A 75 -5.31 1.83 -4.92
N ALA A 76 -4.62 1.89 -3.78
CA ALA A 76 -4.72 3.03 -2.87
C ALA A 76 -3.33 3.64 -2.61
N ILE A 77 -3.28 4.97 -2.58
CA ILE A 77 -2.06 5.72 -2.26
C ILE A 77 -2.03 5.90 -0.74
N TRP A 78 -1.09 5.23 -0.07
CA TRP A 78 -0.84 5.36 1.37
C TRP A 78 0.06 6.56 1.66
N MET A 79 1.17 6.66 0.92
CA MET A 79 2.05 7.82 1.02
C MET A 79 2.23 8.42 -0.36
N ALA A 80 1.74 9.64 -0.54
CA ALA A 80 2.14 10.43 -1.70
C ALA A 80 3.65 10.72 -1.60
N ALA A 81 4.32 10.82 -2.73
CA ALA A 81 5.69 11.31 -2.74
C ALA A 81 5.69 12.71 -2.11
N SER A 82 6.51 12.91 -1.08
CA SER A 82 6.71 14.23 -0.52
C SER A 82 7.34 15.09 -1.61
N GLU A 83 6.64 16.11 -2.09
CA GLU A 83 7.31 17.24 -2.76
C GLU A 83 8.08 17.94 -1.63
N ASP A 84 9.41 17.77 -1.59
CA ASP A 84 10.32 18.35 -0.59
C ASP A 84 9.82 19.74 -0.11
N GLU A 85 9.62 19.85 1.21
CA GLU A 85 9.48 21.14 1.88
C GLU A 85 10.79 21.91 1.62
N GLU A 86 10.73 22.94 0.77
CA GLU A 86 11.82 23.90 0.60
C GLU A 86 12.09 24.56 1.97
N GLU A 87 13.03 24.03 2.76
CA GLU A 87 13.58 24.71 3.93
C GLU A 87 14.34 25.94 3.41
N ASP A 88 13.69 27.11 3.41
CA ASP A 88 14.32 28.42 3.28
C ASP A 88 15.33 28.63 4.44
N GLU A 89 16.55 28.11 4.29
CA GLU A 89 17.71 28.48 5.11
C GLU A 89 18.22 29.88 4.70
N ASP A 90 17.46 30.93 5.00
CA ASP A 90 18.02 32.29 5.05
C ASP A 90 18.39 32.64 6.50
N ALA A 91 19.48 32.03 6.96
CA ALA A 91 20.27 32.55 8.07
C ALA A 91 21.24 33.62 7.54
N ASP A 92 20.77 34.86 7.42
CA ASP A 92 21.67 36.02 7.31
C ASP A 92 21.71 36.76 8.65
N GLU A 93 22.68 36.36 9.49
CA GLU A 93 23.19 37.23 10.55
C GLU A 93 24.14 38.27 9.93
N GLY A 94 23.75 39.55 9.98
CA GLY A 94 24.58 40.69 9.57
C GLY A 94 24.22 42.00 10.24
#